data_AF-F8UH73-F1
#
_entry.id   AF-F8UH73-F1
#
_cell.length_a   1.000
_cell.length_b   1.000
_cell.length_c   1.000
_cell.angle_alpha   90.00
_cell.angle_beta   90.00
_cell.angle_gamma   90.00
#
_symmetry.space_group_name_H-M   'P 1'
#
loop_
_entity.id
_entity.type
_entity.pdbx_description
1 polymer ?
#
loop_
_entity_poly.entity_id
_entity_poly.type
_entity_poly.pdbx_seq_one_letter_code
_entity_poly.pdbx_strand_id
1 'polypeptide(L)'
;AKVALDGNRRLLACLPIEPDAQGEPCLVRQAQDGRRALRLKGDAQANLLTRALADDPHFGPFMAIPGKDNGFDIEGLAVDGRRLLLGLRGPVLRGWSALLEIAVEAHGDQLGLVPLDESGTLLRKHFLQLDGLGVRDLHFSGDDLYILAGPTMMLNGDIRVFKWPLARPTMNTNREPVRFETALTESVSLPHGQGTNRAEAICDLTPAIAGSNPHWLVLYDAPGADRRDGEHTVFGDLLRHD
;
A
#
# COMPACT_ATOMS: atom_id res chain seq x y z
N ALA A 1 25.12 17.33 -7.08
CA ALA A 1 24.50 16.40 -8.06
C ALA A 1 23.10 16.93 -8.39
N LYS A 2 22.64 16.87 -9.65
CA LYS A 2 21.24 17.15 -9.99
C LYS A 2 20.45 15.85 -9.81
N VAL A 3 19.57 15.81 -8.82
CA VAL A 3 18.59 14.72 -8.68
C VAL A 3 17.46 15.01 -9.68
N ALA A 4 17.18 14.07 -10.58
CA ALA A 4 16.09 14.16 -11.53
C ALA A 4 15.02 13.13 -11.18
N LEU A 5 13.75 13.47 -11.39
CA LEU A 5 12.64 12.54 -11.21
C LEU A 5 12.67 11.50 -12.33
N ASP A 6 12.88 10.24 -11.97
CA ASP A 6 12.73 9.11 -12.88
C ASP A 6 11.24 8.92 -13.19
N GLY A 7 10.89 8.85 -14.49
CA GLY A 7 9.49 8.78 -14.91
C GLY A 7 8.75 7.50 -14.51
N ASN A 8 9.47 6.47 -14.07
CA ASN A 8 8.88 5.26 -13.51
C ASN A 8 8.55 5.38 -12.01
N ARG A 9 8.87 6.50 -11.35
CA ARG A 9 8.60 6.72 -9.91
C ARG A 9 7.14 7.04 -9.61
N ARG A 10 6.32 7.38 -10.61
CA ARG A 10 4.92 7.79 -10.44
C ARG A 10 3.99 6.95 -11.31
N LEU A 11 4.02 5.63 -11.08
CA LEU A 11 3.27 4.65 -11.83
C LEU A 11 2.24 3.96 -10.94
N LEU A 12 1.02 3.85 -11.42
CA LEU A 12 0.02 2.89 -10.96
C LEU A 12 -0.32 2.01 -12.15
N ALA A 13 -0.19 0.70 -12.02
CA ALA A 13 -0.39 -0.25 -13.11
C ALA A 13 -1.00 -1.56 -12.60
N CYS A 14 -1.69 -2.26 -13.49
CA CYS A 14 -2.05 -3.65 -13.30
C CYS A 14 -1.33 -4.49 -14.37
N LEU A 15 -0.74 -5.60 -13.94
CA LEU A 15 0.05 -6.48 -14.79
C LEU A 15 -0.55 -7.89 -14.69
N PRO A 16 -1.02 -8.48 -15.79
CA PRO A 16 -1.41 -9.88 -15.80
C PRO A 16 -0.20 -10.78 -15.50
N ILE A 17 -0.47 -11.81 -14.73
CA ILE A 17 0.48 -12.88 -14.40
C ILE A 17 -0.09 -14.18 -14.93
N GLU A 18 0.73 -14.94 -15.64
CA GLU A 18 0.43 -16.30 -16.12
C GLU A 18 1.61 -17.23 -15.80
N PRO A 19 1.35 -18.53 -15.56
CA PRO A 19 2.43 -19.49 -15.46
C PRO A 19 3.14 -19.64 -16.81
N ASP A 20 4.46 -19.70 -16.79
CA ASP A 20 5.25 -20.08 -17.96
C ASP A 20 5.20 -21.60 -18.21
N ALA A 21 6.03 -22.09 -19.15
CA ALA A 21 6.09 -23.51 -19.48
C ALA A 21 6.59 -24.40 -18.33
N GLN A 22 7.25 -23.81 -17.32
CA GLN A 22 7.74 -24.47 -16.12
C GLN A 22 6.75 -24.34 -14.94
N GLY A 23 5.68 -23.57 -15.11
CA GLY A 23 4.70 -23.27 -14.06
C GLY A 23 5.05 -22.06 -13.20
N GLU A 24 6.13 -21.34 -13.53
CA GLU A 24 6.59 -20.17 -12.78
C GLU A 24 5.77 -18.93 -13.14
N PRO A 25 5.44 -18.05 -12.17
CA PRO A 25 4.66 -16.85 -12.44
C PRO A 25 5.45 -15.86 -13.31
N CYS A 26 4.92 -15.54 -14.49
CA CYS A 26 5.53 -14.62 -15.45
C CYS A 26 4.61 -13.43 -15.74
N LEU A 27 5.18 -12.23 -15.79
CA LEU A 27 4.46 -11.01 -16.19
C LEU A 27 4.23 -11.03 -17.70
N VAL A 28 2.99 -10.86 -18.14
CA VAL A 28 2.64 -10.84 -19.56
C VAL A 28 1.94 -9.53 -19.95
N ARG A 29 2.18 -9.05 -21.18
CA ARG A 29 1.49 -7.85 -21.70
C ARG A 29 0.00 -8.10 -21.92
N GLN A 30 -0.35 -9.29 -22.38
CA GLN A 30 -1.71 -9.74 -22.60
C GLN A 30 -1.77 -11.22 -22.23
N ALA A 31 -2.67 -11.55 -21.31
CA ALA A 31 -2.96 -12.92 -20.91
C ALA A 31 -3.86 -13.61 -21.94
N GLN A 32 -3.86 -14.94 -21.94
CA GLN A 32 -4.67 -15.79 -22.81
C GLN A 32 -6.18 -15.56 -22.60
N ASP A 33 -6.57 -15.24 -21.36
CA ASP A 33 -7.95 -14.89 -20.99
C ASP A 33 -8.36 -13.46 -21.37
N GLY A 34 -7.48 -12.70 -22.04
CA GLY A 34 -7.74 -11.36 -22.53
C GLY A 34 -7.43 -10.23 -21.54
N ARG A 35 -7.01 -10.53 -20.30
CA ARG A 35 -6.47 -9.49 -19.39
C ARG A 35 -5.25 -8.83 -20.03
N ARG A 36 -5.08 -7.52 -19.81
CA ARG A 36 -3.99 -6.73 -20.40
C ARG A 36 -3.25 -5.95 -19.34
N ALA A 37 -1.96 -5.73 -19.57
CA ALA A 37 -1.18 -4.79 -18.80
C ALA A 37 -1.69 -3.37 -19.07
N LEU A 38 -2.12 -2.67 -18.02
CA LEU A 38 -2.63 -1.31 -18.10
C LEU A 38 -1.90 -0.43 -17.09
N ARG A 39 -1.76 0.85 -17.43
CA ARG A 39 -1.24 1.88 -16.52
C ARG A 39 -2.24 3.00 -16.38
N LEU A 40 -2.26 3.65 -15.23
CA LEU A 40 -3.03 4.87 -15.01
C LEU A 40 -2.62 5.92 -16.03
N LYS A 41 -3.62 6.53 -16.68
CA LYS A 41 -3.43 7.54 -17.73
C LYS A 41 -2.51 8.65 -17.23
N GLY A 42 -1.48 8.92 -18.01
CA GLY A 42 -0.39 9.81 -17.64
C GLY A 42 0.71 9.86 -18.69
N ASP A 43 1.74 10.63 -18.36
CA ASP A 43 2.99 10.78 -19.09
C ASP A 43 4.18 10.39 -18.19
N ALA A 44 5.40 10.72 -18.62
CA ALA A 44 6.62 10.38 -17.90
C ALA A 44 6.82 11.16 -16.58
N GLN A 45 5.98 12.15 -16.25
CA GLN A 45 6.16 13.02 -15.09
C GLN A 45 4.93 13.05 -14.17
N ALA A 46 3.74 12.87 -14.75
CA ALA A 46 2.48 12.93 -14.04
C ALA A 46 1.44 11.95 -14.59
N ASN A 47 0.61 11.45 -13.69
CA ASN A 47 -0.59 10.68 -13.98
C ASN A 47 -1.83 11.37 -13.37
N LEU A 48 -3.02 10.83 -13.64
CA LEU A 48 -4.28 11.37 -13.11
C LEU A 48 -4.29 11.56 -11.59
N LEU A 49 -3.72 10.62 -10.81
CA LEU A 49 -3.64 10.72 -9.36
C LEU A 49 -2.73 11.89 -8.92
N THR A 50 -1.52 11.96 -9.48
CA THR A 50 -0.57 13.03 -9.11
C THR A 50 -1.05 14.42 -9.51
N ARG A 51 -1.86 14.53 -10.57
CA ARG A 51 -2.51 15.79 -10.95
C ARG A 51 -3.64 16.15 -9.98
N ALA A 52 -4.44 15.18 -9.55
CA ALA A 52 -5.47 15.40 -8.53
C ALA A 52 -4.87 15.86 -7.18
N LEU A 53 -3.66 15.42 -6.86
CA LEU A 53 -2.96 15.76 -5.61
C LEU A 53 -2.13 17.04 -5.68
N ALA A 54 -1.83 17.57 -6.87
CA ALA A 54 -0.89 18.68 -7.05
C ALA A 54 -1.35 19.96 -6.32
N ASP A 55 -2.64 20.25 -6.39
CA ASP A 55 -3.27 21.41 -5.73
C ASP A 55 -4.02 21.02 -4.44
N ASP A 56 -3.85 19.78 -3.96
CA ASP A 56 -4.51 19.33 -2.74
C ASP A 56 -3.90 20.02 -1.51
N PRO A 57 -4.71 20.60 -0.60
CA PRO A 57 -4.19 21.34 0.54
C PRO A 57 -3.38 20.49 1.53
N HIS A 58 -3.59 19.16 1.56
CA HIS A 58 -2.85 18.26 2.46
C HIS A 58 -1.58 17.72 1.80
N PHE A 59 -1.61 17.42 0.49
CA PHE A 59 -0.53 16.68 -0.18
C PHE A 59 0.27 17.49 -1.20
N GLY A 60 -0.32 18.52 -1.82
CA GLY A 60 0.34 19.38 -2.80
C GLY A 60 1.73 19.87 -2.34
N PRO A 61 1.87 20.42 -1.12
CA PRO A 61 3.17 20.87 -0.59
C PRO A 61 4.24 19.76 -0.48
N PHE A 62 3.84 18.49 -0.42
CA PHE A 62 4.72 17.34 -0.25
C PHE A 62 5.06 16.65 -1.58
N MET A 63 4.41 17.01 -2.69
CA MET A 63 4.67 16.43 -4.02
C MET A 63 6.06 16.75 -4.59
N ALA A 64 6.69 17.82 -4.11
CA ALA A 64 8.04 18.23 -4.49
C ALA A 64 9.13 17.72 -3.54
N ILE A 65 8.75 17.17 -2.38
CA ILE A 65 9.67 16.64 -1.38
C ILE A 65 10.02 15.19 -1.73
N PRO A 66 11.28 14.76 -1.64
CA PRO A 66 11.64 13.36 -1.83
C PRO A 66 10.88 12.45 -0.87
N GLY A 67 10.39 11.30 -1.35
CA GLY A 67 9.61 10.38 -0.52
C GLY A 67 10.37 9.88 0.72
N LYS A 68 11.70 9.73 0.65
CA LYS A 68 12.52 9.32 1.80
C LYS A 68 12.76 10.44 2.83
N ASP A 69 12.36 11.68 2.51
CA ASP A 69 12.38 12.86 3.37
C ASP A 69 10.97 13.28 3.81
N ASN A 70 10.07 12.31 4.03
CA ASN A 70 8.65 12.51 4.36
C ASN A 70 7.83 13.23 3.26
N GLY A 71 8.32 13.22 2.02
CA GLY A 71 7.52 13.60 0.86
C GLY A 71 6.45 12.56 0.51
N PHE A 72 5.69 12.83 -0.56
CA PHE A 72 4.66 11.91 -1.04
C PHE A 72 5.25 10.56 -1.44
N ASP A 73 4.87 9.51 -0.72
CA ASP A 73 5.33 8.14 -0.93
C ASP A 73 4.26 7.11 -0.59
N ILE A 74 3.88 6.32 -1.59
CA ILE A 74 2.91 5.23 -1.45
C ILE A 74 3.72 3.95 -1.28
N GLU A 75 3.50 3.22 -0.20
CA GLU A 75 4.07 1.89 0.01
C GLU A 75 2.96 0.84 0.19
N GLY A 76 1.87 1.18 0.87
CA GLY A 76 0.74 0.26 1.04
C GLY A 76 -0.26 0.27 -0.11
N LEU A 77 -0.74 -0.92 -0.50
CA LEU A 77 -1.78 -1.09 -1.52
C LEU A 77 -2.78 -2.17 -1.10
N ALA A 78 -4.06 -1.83 -1.05
CA ALA A 78 -5.15 -2.81 -0.94
C ALA A 78 -6.21 -2.59 -2.03
N VAL A 79 -6.84 -3.68 -2.45
CA VAL A 79 -7.82 -3.69 -3.56
C VAL A 79 -9.18 -4.18 -3.05
N ASP A 80 -10.24 -3.45 -3.39
CA ASP A 80 -11.64 -3.82 -3.17
C ASP A 80 -12.45 -3.63 -4.44
N GLY A 81 -12.51 -4.66 -5.28
CA GLY A 81 -13.11 -4.59 -6.61
C GLY A 81 -12.40 -3.55 -7.48
N ARG A 82 -13.09 -2.45 -7.80
CA ARG A 82 -12.52 -1.30 -8.55
C ARG A 82 -11.89 -0.24 -7.63
N ARG A 83 -12.13 -0.31 -6.32
CA ARG A 83 -11.56 0.63 -5.35
C ARG A 83 -10.15 0.19 -4.99
N LEU A 84 -9.27 1.17 -4.87
CA LEU A 84 -7.90 1.01 -4.41
C LEU A 84 -7.70 1.89 -3.19
N LEU A 85 -7.00 1.32 -2.20
CA LEU A 85 -6.49 2.03 -1.06
C LEU A 85 -4.98 2.17 -1.20
N LEU A 86 -4.50 3.41 -1.19
CA LEU A 86 -3.09 3.76 -1.32
C LEU A 86 -2.61 4.30 0.02
N GLY A 87 -1.87 3.47 0.75
CA GLY A 87 -1.32 3.79 2.06
C GLY A 87 -0.05 4.60 1.91
N LEU A 88 -0.03 5.78 2.53
CA LEU A 88 1.13 6.66 2.45
C LEU A 88 2.12 6.36 3.58
N ARG A 89 3.37 6.02 3.22
CA ARG A 89 4.48 6.10 4.17
C ARG A 89 4.72 7.55 4.56
N GLY A 90 4.64 8.45 3.58
CA GLY A 90 4.79 9.88 3.77
C GLY A 90 3.85 10.66 2.85
N PRO A 91 3.40 11.85 3.24
CA PRO A 91 3.70 12.52 4.52
C PRO A 91 2.85 12.01 5.68
N VAL A 92 3.42 12.03 6.89
CA VAL A 92 2.65 12.01 8.15
C VAL A 92 2.40 13.45 8.61
N LEU A 93 1.14 13.81 8.83
CA LEU A 93 0.68 15.18 9.07
C LEU A 93 0.24 15.35 10.52
N ARG A 94 1.06 16.00 11.35
CA ARG A 94 0.78 16.21 12.79
C ARG A 94 0.42 14.90 13.53
N GLY A 95 1.11 13.81 13.18
CA GLY A 95 0.87 12.48 13.75
C GLY A 95 -0.15 11.62 13.00
N TRP A 96 -0.88 12.19 12.04
CA TRP A 96 -1.86 11.47 11.24
C TRP A 96 -1.26 10.90 9.97
N SER A 97 -1.55 9.63 9.73
CA SER A 97 -1.10 8.92 8.54
C SER A 97 -2.21 8.91 7.50
N ALA A 98 -1.86 9.02 6.24
CA ALA A 98 -2.83 9.17 5.17
C ALA A 98 -3.03 7.88 4.40
N LEU A 99 -4.29 7.63 4.05
CA LEU A 99 -4.74 6.62 3.13
C LEU A 99 -5.60 7.29 2.06
N LEU A 100 -5.26 7.09 0.79
CA LEU A 100 -6.06 7.59 -0.32
C LEU A 100 -6.99 6.49 -0.82
N GLU A 101 -8.28 6.80 -0.91
CA GLU A 101 -9.26 5.96 -1.58
C GLU A 101 -9.51 6.51 -2.98
N ILE A 102 -9.31 5.69 -4.00
CA ILE A 102 -9.62 6.00 -5.40
C ILE A 102 -10.35 4.82 -6.04
N ALA A 103 -11.02 5.05 -7.17
CA ALA A 103 -11.51 3.97 -8.01
C ALA A 103 -10.91 4.06 -9.41
N VAL A 104 -10.61 2.91 -10.00
CA VAL A 104 -10.04 2.81 -11.34
C VAL A 104 -10.85 1.88 -12.24
N GLU A 105 -10.84 2.19 -13.53
CA GLU A 105 -11.44 1.34 -14.56
C GLU A 105 -10.61 1.36 -15.84
N ALA A 106 -10.69 0.28 -16.61
CA ALA A 106 -10.05 0.20 -17.92
C ALA A 106 -10.81 1.07 -18.95
N HIS A 107 -10.08 1.97 -19.60
CA HIS A 107 -10.56 2.76 -20.73
C HIS A 107 -9.61 2.58 -21.91
N GLY A 108 -9.95 1.66 -22.81
CA GLY A 108 -9.10 1.30 -23.94
C GLY A 108 -7.83 0.57 -23.49
N ASP A 109 -6.68 1.20 -23.65
CA ASP A 109 -5.36 0.66 -23.31
C ASP A 109 -4.77 1.25 -22.01
N GLN A 110 -5.58 1.99 -21.24
CA GLN A 110 -5.16 2.67 -20.01
C GLN A 110 -6.17 2.48 -18.88
N LEU A 111 -5.72 2.71 -17.64
CA LEU A 111 -6.61 2.89 -16.49
C LEU A 111 -7.01 4.38 -16.39
N GLY A 112 -8.28 4.64 -16.12
CA GLY A 112 -8.80 5.95 -15.74
C GLY A 112 -9.18 6.00 -14.26
N LEU A 113 -9.20 7.20 -13.68
CA LEU A 113 -9.89 7.43 -12.41
C LEU A 113 -11.39 7.55 -12.68
N VAL A 114 -12.19 6.87 -11.86
CA VAL A 114 -13.66 6.94 -11.93
C VAL A 114 -14.25 7.41 -10.59
N PRO A 115 -15.46 7.98 -10.59
CA PRO A 115 -16.11 8.39 -9.35
C PRO A 115 -16.30 7.24 -8.35
N LEU A 116 -16.03 7.53 -7.08
CA LEU A 116 -16.33 6.69 -5.92
C LEU A 116 -17.82 6.66 -5.57
N ASP A 117 -18.57 7.66 -6.05
CA ASP A 117 -20.01 7.83 -5.83
C ASP A 117 -20.67 8.67 -6.93
N GLU A 118 -21.99 8.84 -6.82
CA GLU A 118 -22.82 9.60 -7.76
C GLU A 118 -22.53 11.12 -7.76
N SER A 119 -21.83 11.64 -6.74
CA SER A 119 -21.43 13.05 -6.67
C SER A 119 -20.24 13.38 -7.56
N GLY A 120 -19.58 12.37 -8.15
CA GLY A 120 -18.41 12.55 -8.98
C GLY A 120 -17.09 12.58 -8.21
N THR A 121 -17.07 12.23 -6.93
CA THR A 121 -15.86 12.27 -6.08
C THR A 121 -14.83 11.27 -6.58
N LEU A 122 -13.66 11.73 -7.08
CA LEU A 122 -12.61 10.87 -7.63
C LEU A 122 -11.60 10.35 -6.60
N LEU A 123 -11.50 11.02 -5.45
CA LEU A 123 -10.53 10.72 -4.41
C LEU A 123 -11.11 11.09 -3.04
N ARG A 124 -10.97 10.20 -2.06
CA ARG A 124 -11.20 10.50 -0.64
C ARG A 124 -9.92 10.28 0.16
N LYS A 125 -9.82 10.99 1.27
CA LYS A 125 -8.67 10.95 2.18
C LYS A 125 -9.13 10.44 3.53
N HIS A 126 -8.50 9.38 4.01
CA HIS A 126 -8.67 8.86 5.36
C HIS A 126 -7.40 9.12 6.15
N PHE A 127 -7.52 9.88 7.24
CA PHE A 127 -6.43 10.18 8.15
C PHE A 127 -6.53 9.26 9.36
N LEU A 128 -5.52 8.43 9.56
CA LEU A 128 -5.48 7.32 10.49
C LEU A 128 -4.55 7.65 11.67
N GLN A 129 -5.00 7.35 12.89
CA GLN A 129 -4.16 7.51 14.08
C GLN A 129 -3.22 6.31 14.26
N LEU A 130 -2.04 6.35 13.64
CA LEU A 130 -1.02 5.29 13.70
C LEU A 130 0.16 5.66 14.61
N ASP A 131 -0.09 6.53 15.60
CA ASP A 131 0.89 7.19 16.48
C ASP A 131 2.11 7.78 15.73
N GLY A 132 1.85 8.45 14.61
CA GLY A 132 2.89 9.08 13.80
C GLY A 132 3.69 8.12 12.90
N LEU A 133 3.30 6.85 12.80
CA LEU A 133 3.91 5.87 11.88
C LEU A 133 3.26 5.95 10.49
N GLY A 134 4.07 5.94 9.43
CA GLY A 134 3.58 5.88 8.05
C GLY A 134 3.14 4.47 7.65
N VAL A 135 2.22 4.38 6.69
CA VAL A 135 1.74 3.10 6.18
C VAL A 135 2.83 2.42 5.33
N ARG A 136 3.02 1.12 5.52
CA ARG A 136 3.94 0.26 4.77
C ARG A 136 3.23 -0.71 3.86
N ASP A 137 2.22 -1.37 4.42
CA ASP A 137 1.44 -2.35 3.68
C ASP A 137 0.00 -2.39 4.20
N LEU A 138 -0.90 -2.89 3.37
CA LEU A 138 -2.33 -2.92 3.62
C LEU A 138 -2.87 -4.31 3.27
N HIS A 139 -3.61 -4.91 4.20
CA HIS A 139 -4.15 -6.23 4.00
C HIS A 139 -5.59 -6.32 4.50
N PHE A 140 -6.52 -6.69 3.63
CA PHE A 140 -7.90 -6.93 4.04
C PHE A 140 -8.06 -8.37 4.52
N SER A 141 -8.70 -8.53 5.67
CA SER A 141 -9.19 -9.83 6.13
C SER A 141 -10.65 -9.68 6.56
N GLY A 142 -11.54 -10.31 5.80
CA GLY A 142 -12.97 -10.01 5.85
C GLY A 142 -13.27 -8.53 5.57
N ASP A 143 -14.03 -7.91 6.47
CA ASP A 143 -14.41 -6.49 6.40
C ASP A 143 -13.39 -5.55 7.06
N ASP A 144 -12.39 -6.11 7.74
CA ASP A 144 -11.37 -5.37 8.47
C ASP A 144 -10.15 -5.09 7.58
N LEU A 145 -9.54 -3.92 7.77
CA LEU A 145 -8.28 -3.57 7.11
C LEU A 145 -7.15 -3.59 8.14
N TYR A 146 -6.14 -4.43 7.90
CA TYR A 146 -4.91 -4.47 8.67
C TYR A 146 -3.85 -3.61 7.99
N ILE A 147 -3.14 -2.83 8.79
CA ILE A 147 -2.22 -1.79 8.33
C ILE A 147 -0.88 -2.04 8.99
N LEU A 148 0.10 -2.48 8.20
CA LEU A 148 1.48 -2.46 8.64
C LEU A 148 1.97 -1.01 8.61
N ALA A 149 2.47 -0.52 9.74
CA ALA A 149 2.94 0.85 9.86
C ALA A 149 4.31 0.90 10.54
N GLY A 150 5.15 1.83 10.07
CA GLY A 150 6.51 2.02 10.57
C GLY A 150 7.01 3.46 10.38
N PRO A 151 8.23 3.78 10.85
CA PRO A 151 8.73 5.16 10.84
C PRO A 151 8.79 5.76 9.43
N THR A 152 8.49 7.03 9.25
CA THR A 152 8.46 7.63 7.89
C THR A 152 9.85 7.84 7.28
N MET A 153 10.93 7.69 8.05
CA MET A 153 12.31 7.92 7.59
C MET A 153 13.20 6.78 8.11
N MET A 154 14.52 6.90 7.88
CA MET A 154 15.55 6.01 8.43
C MET A 154 15.72 6.20 9.95
N LEU A 155 14.62 6.12 10.71
CA LEU A 155 14.61 6.16 12.15
C LEU A 155 14.54 4.74 12.69
N ASN A 156 15.17 4.52 13.84
CA ASN A 156 14.91 3.33 14.64
C ASN A 156 13.62 3.64 15.43
N GLY A 157 12.52 3.00 15.04
CA GLY A 157 11.22 3.20 15.68
C GLY A 157 10.33 2.01 15.42
N ASP A 158 9.24 1.94 16.19
CA ASP A 158 8.36 0.79 16.22
C ASP A 158 7.76 0.48 14.86
N ILE A 159 7.66 -0.82 14.57
CA ILE A 159 6.90 -1.35 13.44
C ILE A 159 5.76 -2.16 14.00
N ARG A 160 4.53 -1.82 13.60
CA ARG A 160 3.30 -2.32 14.21
C ARG A 160 2.26 -2.65 13.15
N VAL A 161 1.46 -3.67 13.42
CA VAL A 161 0.25 -3.97 12.65
C VAL A 161 -0.95 -3.41 13.41
N PHE A 162 -1.68 -2.50 12.79
CA PHE A 162 -2.93 -1.92 13.31
C PHE A 162 -4.13 -2.56 12.62
N LYS A 163 -5.27 -2.61 13.30
CA LYS A 163 -6.55 -3.02 12.71
C LYS A 163 -7.51 -1.84 12.62
N TRP A 164 -8.02 -1.57 11.43
CA TRP A 164 -9.20 -0.75 11.20
C TRP A 164 -10.43 -1.67 11.06
N PRO A 165 -11.21 -1.83 12.14
CA PRO A 165 -12.36 -2.71 12.12
C PRO A 165 -13.46 -2.16 11.20
N LEU A 166 -14.13 -3.05 10.47
CA LEU A 166 -15.25 -2.72 9.59
C LEU A 166 -14.89 -1.62 8.58
N ALA A 167 -13.65 -1.62 8.08
CA ALA A 167 -13.16 -0.65 7.11
C ALA A 167 -14.00 -0.67 5.83
N ARG A 168 -14.32 -1.86 5.28
CA ARG A 168 -15.15 -2.00 4.06
C ARG A 168 -16.52 -1.32 4.18
N PRO A 169 -17.38 -1.68 5.14
CA PRO A 169 -18.69 -1.02 5.27
C PRO A 169 -18.56 0.48 5.60
N THR A 170 -17.52 0.89 6.35
CA THR A 170 -17.24 2.30 6.61
C THR A 170 -16.98 3.07 5.31
N MET A 171 -16.09 2.57 4.44
CA MET A 171 -15.80 3.20 3.14
C MET A 171 -16.98 3.16 2.16
N ASN A 172 -17.78 2.10 2.20
CA ASN A 172 -18.97 1.97 1.34
C ASN A 172 -20.06 2.98 1.68
N THR A 173 -20.20 3.33 2.96
CA THR A 173 -21.21 4.30 3.43
C THR A 173 -20.68 5.74 3.47
N ASN A 174 -19.36 5.93 3.54
CA ASN A 174 -18.76 7.26 3.57
C ASN A 174 -19.04 8.06 2.28
N ARG A 175 -19.34 9.34 2.43
CA ARG A 175 -19.47 10.32 1.34
C ARG A 175 -18.58 11.54 1.54
N GLU A 176 -17.93 11.67 2.70
CA GLU A 176 -17.07 12.80 3.01
C GLU A 176 -15.75 12.72 2.22
N PRO A 177 -15.27 13.83 1.65
CA PRO A 177 -14.00 13.85 0.92
C PRO A 177 -12.78 13.63 1.84
N VAL A 178 -12.94 13.93 3.13
CA VAL A 178 -11.91 13.79 4.16
C VAL A 178 -12.52 13.22 5.42
N ARG A 179 -11.89 12.19 5.98
CA ARG A 179 -12.31 11.54 7.23
C ARG A 179 -11.12 11.30 8.13
N PHE A 180 -11.35 11.35 9.44
CA PHE A 180 -10.36 11.05 10.47
C PHE A 180 -10.81 9.80 11.23
N GLU A 181 -9.96 8.79 11.28
CA GLU A 181 -10.19 7.52 11.95
C GLU A 181 -9.29 7.41 13.17
N THR A 182 -9.92 7.46 14.34
CA THR A 182 -9.27 7.31 15.64
C THR A 182 -9.46 5.93 16.25
N ALA A 183 -10.50 5.22 15.81
CA ALA A 183 -10.90 3.92 16.35
C ALA A 183 -10.14 2.77 15.67
N LEU A 184 -8.81 2.82 15.69
CA LEU A 184 -7.97 1.71 15.28
C LEU A 184 -7.72 0.82 16.49
N THR A 185 -8.05 -0.45 16.36
CA THR A 185 -7.87 -1.46 17.42
C THR A 185 -6.56 -2.20 17.21
N GLU A 186 -6.00 -2.73 18.29
CA GLU A 186 -4.91 -3.72 18.33
C GLU A 186 -3.64 -3.35 17.53
N SER A 187 -2.56 -3.06 18.26
CA SER A 187 -1.23 -2.91 17.68
C SER A 187 -0.36 -4.09 18.10
N VAL A 188 -0.07 -5.03 17.20
CA VAL A 188 0.97 -6.03 17.45
C VAL A 188 2.31 -5.43 17.02
N SER A 189 3.23 -5.28 17.97
CA SER A 189 4.60 -4.86 17.68
C SER A 189 5.38 -6.00 17.06
N LEU A 190 6.03 -5.73 15.94
CA LEU A 190 6.88 -6.68 15.24
C LEU A 190 8.34 -6.55 15.70
N PRO A 191 9.09 -7.66 15.80
CA PRO A 191 10.49 -7.61 16.18
C PRO A 191 11.30 -6.81 15.15
N HIS A 192 12.06 -5.82 15.65
CA HIS A 192 12.96 -5.02 14.83
C HIS A 192 14.25 -4.71 15.59
N GLY A 193 15.31 -4.40 14.86
CA GLY A 193 16.60 -3.98 15.40
C GLY A 193 17.00 -2.60 14.89
N GLN A 194 18.14 -2.09 15.36
CA GLN A 194 18.70 -0.85 14.81
C GLN A 194 19.14 -1.08 13.36
N GLY A 195 18.37 -0.52 12.42
CA GLY A 195 18.61 -0.69 10.98
C GLY A 195 18.41 -2.11 10.42
N THR A 196 17.82 -3.03 11.19
CA THR A 196 17.59 -4.42 10.77
C THR A 196 16.18 -4.88 11.11
N ASN A 197 15.73 -5.98 10.48
CA ASN A 197 14.43 -6.58 10.73
C ASN A 197 13.29 -5.56 10.54
N ARG A 198 13.31 -4.83 9.43
CA ARG A 198 12.28 -3.84 9.12
C ARG A 198 11.13 -4.52 8.40
N ALA A 199 10.03 -4.81 9.09
CA ALA A 199 8.87 -5.39 8.41
C ALA A 199 8.33 -4.39 7.37
N GLU A 200 8.16 -4.86 6.13
CA GLU A 200 7.76 -4.04 4.98
C GLU A 200 6.60 -4.66 4.19
N ALA A 201 6.24 -5.92 4.43
CA ALA A 201 5.07 -6.53 3.80
C ALA A 201 4.36 -7.52 4.73
N ILE A 202 3.03 -7.62 4.56
CA ILE A 202 2.16 -8.61 5.19
C ILE A 202 1.24 -9.23 4.15
N CYS A 203 1.14 -10.55 4.11
CA CYS A 203 0.22 -11.23 3.20
C CYS A 203 -0.35 -12.52 3.75
N ASP A 204 -1.53 -12.88 3.28
CA ASP A 204 -2.12 -14.20 3.53
C ASP A 204 -1.25 -15.31 2.96
N LEU A 205 -1.00 -16.35 3.76
CA LEU A 205 -0.53 -17.62 3.25
C LEU A 205 -1.71 -18.45 2.78
N THR A 206 -1.56 -19.04 1.59
CA THR A 206 -2.57 -19.95 1.07
C THR A 206 -2.67 -21.21 1.94
N PRO A 207 -3.84 -21.87 2.02
CA PRO A 207 -3.99 -23.13 2.74
C PRO A 207 -3.01 -24.23 2.28
N ALA A 208 -2.54 -24.16 1.04
CA ALA A 208 -1.53 -25.08 0.52
C ALA A 208 -0.17 -24.96 1.24
N ILE A 209 0.14 -23.79 1.81
CA ILE A 209 1.38 -23.51 2.54
C ILE A 209 1.14 -23.58 4.05
N ALA A 210 0.08 -22.94 4.56
CA ALA A 210 -0.17 -22.78 5.99
C ALA A 210 -1.08 -23.85 6.63
N GLY A 211 -1.65 -24.75 5.83
CA GLY A 211 -2.62 -25.74 6.31
C GLY A 211 -3.98 -25.13 6.63
N SER A 212 -4.66 -25.66 7.66
CA SER A 212 -6.04 -25.29 8.01
C SER A 212 -6.17 -24.00 8.83
N ASN A 213 -5.07 -23.49 9.37
CA ASN A 213 -5.08 -22.31 10.23
C ASN A 213 -4.67 -21.09 9.39
N PRO A 214 -5.45 -19.99 9.41
CA PRO A 214 -5.06 -18.79 8.71
C PRO A 214 -3.82 -18.18 9.37
N HIS A 215 -2.83 -17.87 8.54
CA HIS A 215 -1.59 -17.26 8.98
C HIS A 215 -1.20 -16.18 7.97
N TRP A 216 -0.70 -15.07 8.48
CA TRP A 216 -0.03 -14.07 7.67
C TRP A 216 1.47 -14.30 7.68
N LEU A 217 2.09 -14.12 6.52
CA LEU A 217 3.53 -14.01 6.39
C LEU A 217 3.91 -12.54 6.50
N VAL A 218 4.84 -12.25 7.41
CA VAL A 218 5.50 -10.95 7.52
C VAL A 218 6.88 -11.05 6.89
N LEU A 219 7.17 -10.16 5.95
CA LEU A 219 8.48 -10.08 5.28
C LEU A 219 9.21 -8.80 5.66
N TYR A 220 10.53 -8.90 5.66
CA TYR A 220 11.43 -7.90 6.22
C TYR A 220 12.38 -7.34 5.17
N ASP A 221 12.46 -6.02 5.07
CA ASP A 221 13.64 -5.33 4.54
C ASP A 221 14.77 -5.36 5.57
N ALA A 222 16.00 -5.37 5.05
CA ALA A 222 17.22 -5.49 5.84
C ALA A 222 17.14 -6.60 6.92
N PRO A 223 16.84 -7.87 6.57
CA PRO A 223 16.75 -8.94 7.56
C PRO A 223 18.07 -9.07 8.31
N GLY A 224 18.02 -9.21 9.62
CA GLY A 224 19.15 -9.43 10.51
C GLY A 224 19.74 -10.82 10.34
N ALA A 225 20.86 -11.10 11.02
CA ALA A 225 21.52 -12.40 10.95
C ALA A 225 20.63 -13.55 11.48
N ASP A 226 19.69 -13.24 12.38
CA ASP A 226 18.67 -14.14 12.92
C ASP A 226 17.58 -14.50 11.89
N ARG A 227 17.51 -13.78 10.77
CA ARG A 227 16.53 -13.98 9.68
C ARG A 227 17.19 -14.36 8.36
N ARG A 228 18.41 -14.88 8.38
CA ARG A 228 19.13 -15.34 7.18
C ARG A 228 19.74 -16.72 7.40
N ASP A 229 19.81 -17.50 6.34
CA ASP A 229 20.59 -18.72 6.29
C ASP A 229 21.38 -18.80 4.98
N GLY A 230 22.71 -18.68 5.08
CA GLY A 230 23.58 -18.54 3.92
C GLY A 230 23.33 -17.25 3.12
N GLU A 231 23.62 -17.30 1.81
CA GLU A 231 23.61 -16.11 0.93
C GLU A 231 22.23 -15.79 0.34
N HIS A 232 21.38 -16.79 0.16
CA HIS A 232 20.15 -16.67 -0.63
C HIS A 232 18.87 -17.03 0.13
N THR A 233 18.95 -17.27 1.44
CA THR A 233 17.78 -17.59 2.26
C THR A 233 17.49 -16.47 3.24
N VAL A 234 16.22 -16.06 3.29
CA VAL A 234 15.69 -15.12 4.29
C VAL A 234 14.44 -15.72 4.93
N PHE A 235 14.22 -15.41 6.21
CA PHE A 235 13.07 -15.88 6.97
C PHE A 235 12.06 -14.76 7.21
N GLY A 236 10.78 -15.06 6.99
CA GLY A 236 9.65 -14.25 7.44
C GLY A 236 9.03 -14.80 8.72
N ASP A 237 8.18 -14.01 9.37
CA ASP A 237 7.41 -14.48 10.52
C ASP A 237 6.01 -14.94 10.13
N LEU A 238 5.52 -15.93 10.85
CA LEU A 238 4.12 -16.33 10.80
C LEU A 238 3.36 -15.60 11.91
N LEU A 239 2.48 -14.67 11.52
CA LEU A 239 1.55 -14.03 12.43
C LEU A 239 0.22 -14.77 12.39
N ARG A 240 -0.29 -15.13 13.57
CA ARG A 240 -1.64 -15.68 13.71
C ARG A 240 -2.62 -14.53 13.92
N HIS A 241 -3.74 -14.59 13.22
CA HIS A 241 -4.88 -13.72 13.48
C HIS A 241 -6.09 -14.61 13.80
N ASP A 242 -6.85 -14.24 14.83
CA ASP A 242 -8.10 -14.90 15.20
C ASP A 242 -9.31 -14.17 14.59
#